data_AF-A0A7V8UUT1-F1
#
_entry.id   AF-A0A7V8UUT1-F1
#
_cell.length_a   1.000
_cell.length_b   1.000
_cell.length_c   1.000
_cell.angle_alpha   90.00
_cell.angle_beta   90.00
_cell.angle_gamma   90.00
#
_symmetry.space_group_name_H-M   'P 1'
#
loop_
_entity.id
_entity.type
_entity.pdbx_description
1 polymer ?
#
loop_
_entity_poly.entity_id
_entity_poly.type
_entity_poly.pdbx_seq_one_letter_code
_entity_poly.pdbx_strand_id
1 'polypeptide(L)'
;MKWHPQDEKNPLPYSPFKSSTIPRPIGWLSSVDPDGRENIAPYSQWQNLTFDPPMVMFSANQYPDGRRKDTVLNAEQTGWFVWNMATYDLREAVNISAMALDHNESEWTHLENQGVTKIYADNHPIPMVAESPVKFECKYKTTLRIPGDSPVGTIDLVVADVMTIHINEDFLDADGKLDVLKIKPIARMGYFDYTVVTEKFEMRVPGSDADAQAGLEGSA
;
A
#
# COMPACT_ATOMS: atom_id res chain seq x y z
N MET A 1 29.79 11.22 -0.93
CA MET A 1 29.11 12.53 -1.00
C MET A 1 28.23 12.69 0.22
N LYS A 2 28.14 13.90 0.77
CA LYS A 2 27.27 14.22 1.93
C LYS A 2 26.70 15.61 1.68
N TRP A 3 25.42 15.81 2.01
CA TRP A 3 24.81 17.13 2.09
C TRP A 3 23.74 17.14 3.19
N HIS A 4 23.39 18.32 3.67
CA HIS A 4 22.34 18.57 4.66
C HIS A 4 21.04 18.96 3.93
N PRO A 5 20.06 18.07 3.73
CA PRO A 5 18.91 18.34 2.86
C PRO A 5 18.00 19.50 3.32
N GLN A 6 18.13 19.94 4.56
CA GLN A 6 17.41 21.10 5.10
C GLN A 6 18.07 22.44 4.74
N ASP A 7 19.39 22.45 4.55
CA ASP A 7 20.19 23.67 4.45
C ASP A 7 20.96 23.77 3.12
N GLU A 8 21.16 22.64 2.44
CA GLU A 8 22.01 22.51 1.27
C GLU A 8 21.21 21.95 0.09
N LYS A 9 21.43 22.56 -1.09
CA LYS A 9 20.85 22.07 -2.35
C LYS A 9 21.35 20.66 -2.63
N ASN A 10 20.45 19.79 -3.09
CA ASN A 10 20.82 18.47 -3.60
C ASN A 10 21.92 18.60 -4.68
N PRO A 11 23.11 18.01 -4.48
CA PRO A 11 24.22 18.07 -5.43
C PRO A 11 24.02 17.16 -6.66
N LEU A 12 23.01 16.29 -6.65
CA LEU A 12 22.72 15.36 -7.75
C LEU A 12 21.60 15.91 -8.67
N PRO A 13 21.57 15.50 -9.95
CA PRO A 13 20.51 15.89 -10.89
C PRO A 13 19.13 15.36 -10.49
N TYR A 14 19.07 14.26 -9.74
CA TYR A 14 17.84 13.69 -9.19
C TYR A 14 17.97 13.48 -7.69
N SER A 15 16.88 13.62 -6.94
CA SER A 15 16.90 13.35 -5.49
C SER A 15 17.05 11.86 -5.23
N PRO A 16 18.07 11.40 -4.48
CA PRO A 16 18.22 9.99 -4.14
C PRO A 16 17.38 9.59 -2.93
N PHE A 17 16.71 10.53 -2.25
CA PHE A 17 16.06 10.27 -0.96
C PHE A 17 15.06 9.10 -1.02
N LYS A 18 14.17 9.08 -2.02
CA LYS A 18 13.21 8.00 -2.20
C LYS A 18 13.85 6.70 -2.70
N SER A 19 14.95 6.78 -3.48
CA SER A 19 15.69 5.58 -3.92
C SER A 19 16.54 4.97 -2.81
N SER A 20 16.81 5.68 -1.72
CA SER A 20 17.57 5.14 -0.58
C SER A 20 16.72 4.28 0.38
N THR A 21 15.39 4.33 0.28
CA THR A 21 14.46 3.55 1.10
C THR A 21 13.61 2.66 0.22
N ILE A 22 14.21 1.56 -0.24
CA ILE A 22 13.65 0.63 -1.24
C ILE A 22 13.96 -0.82 -0.86
N PRO A 23 13.23 -1.81 -1.42
CA PRO A 23 11.97 -1.66 -2.15
C PRO A 23 10.83 -1.23 -1.22
N ARG A 24 9.91 -0.40 -1.70
CA ARG A 24 8.73 0.01 -0.93
C ARG A 24 7.50 -0.79 -1.33
N PRO A 25 6.85 -1.49 -0.41
CA PRO A 25 5.54 -2.09 -0.66
C PRO A 25 4.55 -1.05 -1.18
N ILE A 26 3.64 -1.48 -2.06
CA ILE A 26 2.61 -0.62 -2.64
C ILE A 26 1.32 -0.84 -1.85
N GLY A 27 0.81 0.23 -1.25
CA GLY A 27 -0.55 0.29 -0.77
C GLY A 27 -1.48 0.50 -1.95
N TRP A 28 -2.01 -0.55 -2.56
CA TRP A 28 -3.02 -0.41 -3.62
C TRP A 28 -4.40 -0.41 -2.97
N LEU A 29 -4.89 0.80 -2.70
CA LEU A 29 -5.96 1.03 -1.74
C LEU A 29 -7.26 1.34 -2.45
N SER A 30 -8.29 0.54 -2.18
CA SER A 30 -9.67 0.79 -2.57
C SER A 30 -10.43 1.47 -1.44
N SER A 31 -11.32 2.39 -1.75
CA SER A 31 -12.11 3.13 -0.77
C SER A 31 -13.42 3.60 -1.39
N VAL A 32 -14.37 4.04 -0.56
CA VAL A 32 -15.63 4.63 -1.04
C VAL A 32 -15.89 5.93 -0.30
N ASP A 33 -16.50 6.90 -0.98
CA ASP A 33 -16.98 8.12 -0.33
C ASP A 33 -18.36 7.89 0.33
N PRO A 34 -18.88 8.85 1.13
CA PRO A 34 -20.21 8.75 1.73
C PRO A 34 -21.39 8.66 0.75
N ASP A 35 -21.20 9.05 -0.51
CA ASP A 35 -22.20 8.95 -1.58
C ASP A 35 -22.11 7.60 -2.33
N GLY A 36 -21.17 6.73 -1.96
CA GLY A 36 -20.93 5.42 -2.57
C GLY A 36 -20.06 5.46 -3.83
N ARG A 37 -19.34 6.55 -4.10
CA ARG A 37 -18.38 6.60 -5.22
C ARG A 37 -17.13 5.80 -4.85
N GLU A 38 -16.77 4.87 -5.73
CA GLU A 38 -15.65 3.96 -5.54
C GLU A 38 -14.35 4.58 -6.07
N ASN A 39 -13.26 4.44 -5.33
CA ASN A 39 -11.91 4.83 -5.75
C ASN A 39 -10.93 3.67 -5.55
N ILE A 40 -9.86 3.68 -6.33
CA ILE A 40 -8.68 2.83 -6.07
C ILE A 40 -7.41 3.54 -6.54
N ALA A 41 -6.38 3.60 -5.68
CA ALA A 41 -5.13 4.29 -5.99
C ALA A 41 -3.91 3.63 -5.33
N PRO A 42 -2.71 3.70 -5.97
CA PRO A 42 -1.48 3.16 -5.40
C PRO A 42 -0.70 4.20 -4.58
N TYR A 43 -0.27 3.79 -3.39
CA TYR A 43 0.54 4.57 -2.46
C TYR A 43 1.86 3.86 -2.20
N SER A 44 2.99 4.48 -2.56
CA SER A 44 4.31 3.87 -2.34
C SER A 44 4.85 4.00 -0.91
N GLN A 45 4.04 4.50 0.02
CA GLN A 45 4.36 4.67 1.44
C GLN A 45 3.32 3.89 2.24
N TRP A 46 3.42 2.56 2.19
CA TRP A 46 2.55 1.60 2.86
C TRP A 46 3.38 0.65 3.72
N GLN A 47 2.89 0.30 4.91
CA GLN A 47 3.49 -0.77 5.73
C GLN A 47 2.52 -1.32 6.78
N ASN A 48 2.69 -2.59 7.18
CA ASN A 48 2.24 -3.11 8.47
C ASN A 48 2.97 -2.41 9.64
N LEU A 49 2.33 -2.35 10.80
CA LEU A 49 2.86 -1.70 12.00
C LEU A 49 3.16 -2.70 13.12
N THR A 50 2.20 -3.57 13.41
CA THR A 50 2.31 -4.65 14.41
C THR A 50 1.35 -5.77 14.02
N PHE A 51 1.53 -6.94 14.64
CA PHE A 51 0.72 -8.13 14.40
C PHE A 51 -0.31 -8.41 15.52
N ASP A 52 -0.22 -7.73 16.68
CA ASP A 52 -1.13 -7.94 17.81
C ASP A 52 -1.71 -6.62 18.38
N PRO A 53 -2.95 -6.23 17.99
CA PRO A 53 -3.68 -6.74 16.84
C PRO A 53 -3.05 -6.28 15.51
N PRO A 54 -3.30 -6.95 14.38
CA PRO A 54 -2.72 -6.57 13.10
C PRO A 54 -3.10 -5.14 12.70
N MET A 55 -2.08 -4.29 12.46
CA MET A 55 -2.27 -2.89 12.07
C MET A 55 -1.43 -2.53 10.86
N VAL A 56 -1.90 -1.53 10.12
CA VAL A 56 -1.24 -0.99 8.91
C VAL A 56 -1.24 0.53 8.93
N MET A 57 -0.36 1.11 8.12
CA MET A 57 -0.32 2.53 7.83
C MET A 57 -0.11 2.81 6.36
N PHE A 58 -0.63 3.96 5.91
CA PHE A 58 -0.20 4.57 4.67
C PHE A 58 0.01 6.07 4.84
N SER A 59 0.93 6.62 4.05
CA SER A 59 1.16 8.06 3.98
C SER A 59 0.77 8.58 2.60
N ALA A 60 -0.01 9.66 2.59
CA ALA A 60 -0.46 10.33 1.39
C ALA A 60 -0.03 11.81 1.41
N ASN A 61 0.67 12.22 0.36
CA ASN A 61 0.95 13.62 0.09
C ASN A 61 -0.31 14.34 -0.40
N GLN A 62 -0.45 15.62 -0.07
CA GLN A 62 -1.50 16.45 -0.65
C GLN A 62 -1.22 16.79 -2.12
N TYR A 63 -2.27 17.22 -2.82
CA TYR A 63 -2.15 17.81 -4.15
C TYR A 63 -1.40 19.15 -4.10
N PRO A 64 -0.86 19.64 -5.24
CA PRO A 64 -0.19 20.94 -5.31
C PRO A 64 -1.03 22.14 -4.82
N ASP A 65 -2.35 22.03 -4.90
CA ASP A 65 -3.31 23.02 -4.42
C ASP A 65 -3.71 22.85 -2.93
N GLY A 66 -3.10 21.90 -2.21
CA GLY A 66 -3.38 21.62 -0.80
C GLY A 66 -4.61 20.74 -0.55
N ARG A 67 -5.30 20.28 -1.60
CA ARG A 67 -6.35 19.28 -1.42
C ARG A 67 -5.77 17.96 -0.93
N ARG A 68 -6.53 17.28 -0.09
CA ARG A 68 -6.20 15.94 0.40
C ARG A 68 -6.59 14.89 -0.62
N LYS A 69 -5.99 13.70 -0.51
CA LYS A 69 -6.32 12.56 -1.37
C LYS A 69 -7.67 11.96 -1.00
N ASP A 70 -8.44 11.56 -2.00
CA ASP A 70 -9.79 11.01 -1.82
C ASP A 70 -9.76 9.77 -0.91
N THR A 71 -8.80 8.85 -1.08
CA THR A 71 -8.64 7.68 -0.18
C THR A 71 -8.49 8.06 1.29
N VAL A 72 -7.81 9.18 1.59
CA VAL A 72 -7.66 9.65 2.98
C VAL A 72 -9.00 10.16 3.51
N LEU A 73 -9.70 10.98 2.71
CA LEU A 73 -11.02 11.51 3.08
C LEU A 73 -12.04 10.38 3.26
N ASN A 74 -12.07 9.43 2.33
CA ASN A 74 -12.93 8.26 2.33
C ASN A 74 -12.69 7.41 3.59
N ALA A 75 -11.43 7.13 3.94
CA ALA A 75 -11.10 6.39 5.16
C ALA A 75 -11.59 7.09 6.43
N GLU A 76 -11.45 8.41 6.52
CA GLU A 76 -11.91 9.19 7.68
C GLU A 76 -13.43 9.27 7.79
N GLN A 77 -14.10 9.44 6.65
CA GLN A 77 -15.55 9.70 6.60
C GLN A 77 -16.37 8.42 6.69
N THR A 78 -15.92 7.34 6.06
CA THR A 78 -16.62 6.05 6.06
C THR A 78 -16.08 5.10 7.13
N GLY A 79 -14.85 5.33 7.59
CA GLY A 79 -14.19 4.47 8.57
C GLY A 79 -13.49 3.25 7.97
N TRP A 80 -13.44 3.11 6.64
CA TRP A 80 -12.98 1.88 5.98
C TRP A 80 -12.19 2.13 4.69
N PHE A 81 -11.26 1.23 4.41
CA PHE A 81 -10.63 1.04 3.10
C PHE A 81 -10.16 -0.41 2.96
N VAL A 82 -9.78 -0.81 1.75
CA VAL A 82 -9.23 -2.14 1.46
C VAL A 82 -7.83 -1.98 0.89
N TRP A 83 -6.89 -2.79 1.37
CA TRP A 83 -5.61 -2.99 0.68
C TRP A 83 -5.67 -4.23 -0.21
N ASN A 84 -5.16 -4.09 -1.43
CA ASN A 84 -4.97 -5.18 -2.39
C ASN A 84 -3.47 -5.37 -2.63
N MET A 85 -2.97 -6.59 -2.56
CA MET A 85 -1.58 -6.86 -2.89
C MET A 85 -1.31 -6.64 -4.39
N ALA A 86 -0.42 -5.70 -4.69
CA ALA A 86 0.02 -5.43 -6.05
C ALA A 86 0.99 -6.53 -6.55
N THR A 87 0.66 -7.19 -7.66
CA THR A 87 1.46 -8.25 -8.28
C THR A 87 1.96 -7.85 -9.66
N TYR A 88 2.91 -8.62 -10.19
CA TYR A 88 3.46 -8.38 -11.53
C TYR A 88 2.42 -8.48 -12.64
N ASP A 89 1.46 -9.39 -12.49
CA ASP A 89 0.39 -9.59 -13.48
C ASP A 89 -0.62 -8.43 -13.45
N LEU A 90 -0.75 -7.74 -12.30
CA LEU A 90 -1.63 -6.58 -12.11
C LEU A 90 -0.91 -5.22 -12.30
N ARG A 91 0.38 -5.21 -12.67
CA ARG A 91 1.19 -3.98 -12.69
C ARG A 91 0.63 -2.86 -13.58
N GLU A 92 0.01 -3.21 -14.71
CA GLU A 92 -0.57 -2.22 -15.63
C GLU A 92 -1.81 -1.59 -15.01
N ALA A 93 -2.68 -2.39 -14.37
CA ALA A 93 -3.83 -1.90 -13.61
C ALA A 93 -3.41 -1.00 -12.45
N VAL A 94 -2.36 -1.40 -11.70
CA VAL A 94 -1.76 -0.57 -10.66
C VAL A 94 -1.31 0.77 -11.23
N ASN A 95 -0.61 0.79 -12.37
CA ASN A 95 -0.13 2.03 -12.99
C ASN A 95 -1.29 2.91 -13.51
N ILE A 96 -2.32 2.32 -14.11
CA ILE A 96 -3.53 3.01 -14.58
C ILE A 96 -4.27 3.66 -13.40
N SER A 97 -4.39 2.98 -12.27
CA SER A 97 -5.01 3.57 -11.07
C SER A 97 -4.22 4.74 -10.44
N ALA A 98 -3.03 5.07 -10.95
CA ALA A 98 -2.26 6.25 -10.52
C ALA A 98 -2.56 7.52 -11.33
N MET A 99 -3.40 7.43 -12.37
CA MET A 99 -3.77 8.58 -13.21
C MET A 99 -4.44 9.66 -12.37
N ALA A 100 -4.14 10.93 -12.70
CA ALA A 100 -4.85 12.06 -12.13
C ALA A 100 -6.18 12.21 -12.89
N LEU A 101 -7.23 11.57 -12.38
CA LEU A 101 -8.58 11.67 -12.90
C LEU A 101 -9.33 12.84 -12.27
N ASP A 102 -10.39 13.28 -12.94
CA ASP A 102 -11.33 14.23 -12.35
C ASP A 102 -12.08 13.57 -11.19
N HIS A 103 -12.50 14.35 -10.20
CA HIS A 103 -13.12 13.82 -8.97
C HIS A 103 -14.37 12.95 -9.20
N ASN A 104 -15.06 13.12 -10.34
CA ASN A 104 -16.26 12.34 -10.68
C ASN A 104 -15.96 11.08 -11.51
N GLU A 105 -14.70 10.81 -11.83
CA GLU A 105 -14.28 9.65 -12.61
C GLU A 105 -13.59 8.63 -11.71
N SER A 106 -14.13 7.41 -11.68
CA SER A 106 -13.56 6.32 -10.89
C SER A 106 -12.45 5.62 -11.66
N GLU A 107 -11.32 5.36 -11.00
CA GLU A 107 -10.23 4.55 -11.57
C GLU A 107 -10.72 3.14 -11.92
N TRP A 108 -11.73 2.64 -11.22
CA TRP A 108 -12.29 1.31 -11.45
C TRP A 108 -12.81 1.10 -12.87
N THR A 109 -13.42 2.12 -13.49
CA THR A 109 -13.90 2.03 -14.87
C THR A 109 -12.76 1.68 -15.83
N HIS A 110 -11.56 2.22 -15.59
CA HIS A 110 -10.37 1.92 -16.40
C HIS A 110 -9.80 0.54 -16.10
N LEU A 111 -9.85 0.10 -14.85
CA LEU A 111 -9.39 -1.22 -14.42
C LEU A 111 -10.26 -2.34 -15.00
N GLU A 112 -11.59 -2.17 -15.01
CA GLU A 112 -12.52 -3.11 -15.63
C GLU A 112 -12.25 -3.26 -17.14
N ASN A 113 -11.90 -2.17 -17.83
CA ASN A 113 -11.48 -2.21 -19.25
C ASN A 113 -10.16 -2.98 -19.48
N GLN A 114 -9.36 -3.19 -18.43
CA GLN A 114 -8.15 -4.02 -18.45
C GLN A 114 -8.40 -5.45 -17.95
N GLY A 115 -9.66 -5.81 -17.68
CA GLY A 115 -10.04 -7.14 -17.22
C GLY A 115 -9.89 -7.36 -15.72
N VAL A 116 -9.77 -6.31 -14.91
CA VAL A 116 -9.80 -6.43 -13.44
C VAL A 116 -11.24 -6.61 -12.97
N THR A 117 -11.48 -7.63 -12.15
CA THR A 117 -12.82 -7.94 -11.64
C THR A 117 -13.01 -7.38 -10.24
N LYS A 118 -14.16 -6.73 -9.98
CA LYS A 118 -14.58 -6.34 -8.64
C LYS A 118 -15.21 -7.51 -7.89
N ILE A 119 -14.75 -7.71 -6.67
CA ILE A 119 -15.51 -8.36 -5.59
C ILE A 119 -15.69 -7.36 -4.45
N TYR A 120 -16.54 -7.61 -3.46
CA TYR A 120 -16.80 -6.65 -2.39
C TYR A 120 -16.37 -7.19 -1.03
N ALA A 121 -15.86 -6.30 -0.19
CA ALA A 121 -15.50 -6.56 1.20
C ALA A 121 -16.71 -6.92 2.06
N ASP A 122 -16.48 -7.70 3.11
CA ASP A 122 -17.52 -8.22 4.00
C ASP A 122 -17.97 -7.18 5.02
N ASN A 123 -17.05 -6.36 5.54
CA ASN A 123 -17.34 -5.41 6.63
C ASN A 123 -17.92 -4.09 6.14
N HIS A 124 -17.67 -3.70 4.89
CA HIS A 124 -18.16 -2.47 4.27
C HIS A 124 -18.18 -2.64 2.74
N PRO A 125 -19.15 -2.08 1.99
CA PRO A 125 -19.27 -2.27 0.54
C PRO A 125 -18.17 -1.52 -0.25
N ILE A 126 -16.92 -1.95 -0.10
CA ILE A 126 -15.74 -1.43 -0.79
C ILE A 126 -15.31 -2.48 -1.81
N PRO A 127 -15.11 -2.10 -3.08
CA PRO A 127 -14.62 -3.03 -4.08
C PRO A 127 -13.19 -3.47 -3.75
N MET A 128 -12.90 -4.73 -3.99
CA MET A 128 -11.59 -5.36 -3.91
C MET A 128 -11.25 -5.99 -5.27
N VAL A 129 -9.97 -6.12 -5.55
CA VAL A 129 -9.47 -6.69 -6.81
C VAL A 129 -9.53 -8.19 -6.72
N ALA A 130 -10.39 -8.86 -7.49
CA ALA A 130 -10.59 -10.31 -7.42
C ALA A 130 -9.28 -11.07 -7.59
N GLU A 131 -8.46 -10.64 -8.55
CA GLU A 131 -7.19 -11.23 -8.97
C GLU A 131 -6.05 -11.00 -7.97
N SER A 132 -6.22 -10.10 -6.98
CA SER A 132 -5.23 -9.89 -5.93
C SER A 132 -5.20 -11.12 -5.01
N PRO A 133 -4.03 -11.73 -4.74
CA PRO A 133 -3.94 -12.96 -3.96
C PRO A 133 -4.12 -12.75 -2.46
N VAL A 134 -3.87 -11.52 -1.97
CA VAL A 134 -4.08 -11.14 -0.57
C VAL A 134 -4.78 -9.80 -0.51
N LYS A 135 -5.76 -9.67 0.38
CA LYS A 135 -6.49 -8.41 0.61
C LYS A 135 -6.73 -8.21 2.10
N PHE A 136 -6.65 -6.96 2.56
CA PHE A 136 -6.97 -6.60 3.94
C PHE A 136 -8.13 -5.62 3.97
N GLU A 137 -9.18 -5.95 4.72
CA GLU A 137 -10.21 -4.99 5.10
C GLU A 137 -9.74 -4.19 6.31
N CYS A 138 -9.56 -2.89 6.12
CA CYS A 138 -8.90 -2.02 7.08
C CYS A 138 -9.90 -1.04 7.68
N LYS A 139 -10.04 -1.07 9.01
CA LYS A 139 -10.86 -0.13 9.76
C LYS A 139 -10.00 1.04 10.20
N TYR A 140 -10.35 2.24 9.72
CA TYR A 140 -9.68 3.48 10.06
C TYR A 140 -9.58 3.68 11.58
N LYS A 141 -8.40 4.08 12.04
CA LYS A 141 -8.11 4.33 13.45
C LYS A 141 -7.81 5.80 13.71
N THR A 142 -6.87 6.39 12.96
CA THR A 142 -6.46 7.79 13.13
C THR A 142 -5.68 8.31 11.93
N THR A 143 -5.67 9.63 11.76
CA THR A 143 -4.79 10.35 10.83
C THR A 143 -3.93 11.34 11.61
N LEU A 144 -2.61 11.24 11.43
CA LEU A 144 -1.68 12.29 11.83
C LEU A 144 -1.31 13.13 10.61
N ARG A 145 -1.70 14.41 10.60
CA ARG A 145 -1.27 15.36 9.57
C ARG A 145 0.03 16.05 9.98
N ILE A 146 1.05 15.96 9.13
CA ILE A 146 2.36 16.58 9.34
C ILE A 146 2.62 17.57 8.21
N PRO A 147 2.66 18.88 8.50
CA PRO A 147 3.00 19.90 7.52
C PRO A 147 4.42 19.72 6.99
N GLY A 148 4.59 19.88 5.68
CA GLY A 148 5.90 20.09 5.05
C GLY A 148 6.05 21.54 4.57
N ASP A 149 7.18 21.86 3.96
CA ASP A 149 7.48 23.22 3.45
C ASP A 149 6.61 23.64 2.24
N SER A 150 5.78 22.73 1.74
CA SER A 150 4.85 22.97 0.65
C SER A 150 3.59 22.09 0.82
N PRO A 151 2.49 22.39 0.11
CA PRO A 151 1.32 21.52 0.08
C PRO A 151 1.69 20.07 -0.29
N VAL A 152 2.44 19.86 -1.38
CA VAL A 152 2.89 18.52 -1.77
C VAL A 152 3.84 17.87 -0.76
N GLY A 153 4.50 18.64 0.10
CA GLY A 153 5.32 18.14 1.20
C GLY A 153 4.54 17.76 2.44
N THR A 154 3.28 18.22 2.56
CA THR A 154 2.41 17.89 3.69
C THR A 154 1.86 16.49 3.52
N ILE A 155 1.93 15.70 4.60
CA ILE A 155 1.49 14.31 4.61
C ILE A 155 0.32 14.11 5.57
N ASP A 156 -0.62 13.28 5.15
CA ASP A 156 -1.56 12.60 6.03
C ASP A 156 -1.04 11.16 6.24
N LEU A 157 -0.68 10.82 7.49
CA LEU A 157 -0.32 9.46 7.90
C LEU A 157 -1.56 8.80 8.50
N VAL A 158 -2.15 7.86 7.78
CA VAL A 158 -3.35 7.12 8.18
C VAL A 158 -2.94 5.80 8.80
N VAL A 159 -3.54 5.46 9.94
CA VAL A 159 -3.38 4.19 10.65
C VAL A 159 -4.72 3.47 10.69
N ALA A 160 -4.71 2.15 10.50
CA ALA A 160 -5.89 1.30 10.55
C ALA A 160 -5.62 -0.06 11.19
N ASP A 161 -6.67 -0.60 11.81
CA ASP A 161 -6.72 -1.99 12.27
C ASP A 161 -7.12 -2.88 11.08
N VAL A 162 -6.45 -4.03 10.90
CA VAL A 162 -6.84 -5.03 9.89
C VAL A 162 -7.90 -5.93 10.50
N MET A 163 -9.11 -5.88 9.97
CA MET A 163 -10.28 -6.57 10.52
C MET A 163 -10.53 -7.92 9.86
N THR A 164 -10.27 -8.02 8.55
CA THR A 164 -10.40 -9.27 7.78
C THR A 164 -9.22 -9.41 6.83
N ILE A 165 -8.66 -10.62 6.76
CA ILE A 165 -7.62 -11.00 5.80
C ILE A 165 -8.22 -12.01 4.83
N HIS A 166 -8.16 -11.70 3.53
CA HIS A 166 -8.53 -12.61 2.45
C HIS A 166 -7.26 -13.14 1.80
N ILE A 167 -7.16 -14.47 1.64
CA ILE A 167 -6.03 -15.12 0.96
C ILE A 167 -6.60 -16.08 -0.08
N ASN A 168 -6.08 -16.01 -1.30
CA ASN A 168 -6.29 -17.06 -2.29
C ASN A 168 -5.38 -18.25 -1.96
N GLU A 169 -5.98 -19.38 -1.58
CA GLU A 169 -5.30 -20.61 -1.17
C GLU A 169 -4.38 -21.18 -2.25
N ASP A 170 -4.61 -20.86 -3.54
CA ASP A 170 -3.71 -21.25 -4.63
C ASP A 170 -2.29 -20.67 -4.45
N PHE A 171 -2.13 -19.61 -3.65
CA PHE A 171 -0.85 -18.99 -3.36
C PHE A 171 -0.26 -19.40 -2.01
N LEU A 172 -0.78 -20.46 -1.40
CA LEU A 172 -0.14 -21.11 -0.25
C LEU A 172 0.79 -22.23 -0.72
N ASP A 173 1.96 -22.33 -0.09
CA ASP A 173 2.85 -23.47 -0.24
C ASP A 173 2.38 -24.68 0.60
N ALA A 174 3.10 -25.79 0.49
CA ALA A 174 2.76 -27.03 1.18
C ALA A 174 2.81 -26.92 2.72
N ASP A 175 3.50 -25.90 3.26
CA ASP A 175 3.60 -25.64 4.70
C ASP A 175 2.55 -24.63 5.18
N GLY A 176 1.64 -24.19 4.29
CA GLY A 176 0.61 -23.20 4.59
C GLY A 176 1.13 -21.76 4.66
N LYS A 177 2.35 -21.50 4.15
CA LYS A 177 2.89 -20.13 4.06
C LYS A 177 2.54 -19.53 2.71
N LEU A 178 2.52 -18.20 2.62
CA LEU A 178 2.40 -17.54 1.32
C LEU A 178 3.59 -17.87 0.43
N ASP A 179 3.33 -18.43 -0.75
CA ASP A 179 4.30 -18.63 -1.81
C ASP A 179 4.56 -17.30 -2.52
N VAL A 180 5.39 -16.47 -1.88
CA VAL A 180 5.75 -15.13 -2.38
C VAL A 180 6.34 -15.15 -3.78
N LEU A 181 7.08 -16.19 -4.16
CA LEU A 181 7.70 -16.28 -5.49
C LEU A 181 6.67 -16.61 -6.57
N LYS A 182 5.64 -17.40 -6.24
CA LYS A 182 4.47 -17.60 -7.10
C LYS A 182 3.62 -16.34 -7.22
N ILE A 183 3.44 -15.59 -6.11
CA ILE A 183 2.68 -14.33 -6.08
C ILE A 183 3.32 -13.23 -6.95
N LYS A 184 4.65 -13.15 -6.97
CA LYS A 184 5.41 -12.09 -7.66
C LYS A 184 4.94 -10.68 -7.28
N PRO A 185 4.92 -10.31 -5.98
CA PRO A 185 4.54 -8.97 -5.58
C PRO A 185 5.49 -7.94 -6.19
N ILE A 186 4.93 -6.81 -6.63
CA ILE A 186 5.72 -5.67 -7.10
C ILE A 186 5.91 -4.65 -5.99
N ALA A 187 7.03 -3.92 -6.07
CA ALA A 187 7.36 -2.87 -5.13
C ALA A 187 7.90 -1.64 -5.86
N ARG A 188 7.70 -0.46 -5.27
CA ARG A 188 8.18 0.80 -5.82
C ARG A 188 9.61 1.07 -5.39
N MET A 189 10.44 1.50 -6.33
CA MET A 189 11.83 1.87 -6.08
C MET A 189 11.97 3.41 -6.01
N GLY A 190 13.06 3.98 -6.52
CA GLY A 190 13.15 5.41 -6.80
C GLY A 190 12.49 5.78 -8.12
N TYR A 191 12.38 7.08 -8.39
CA TYR A 191 12.03 7.59 -9.72
C TYR A 191 10.75 6.95 -10.28
N PHE A 192 10.82 6.36 -11.48
CA PHE A 192 9.74 5.59 -12.11
C PHE A 192 9.97 4.08 -12.04
N ASP A 193 10.97 3.63 -11.28
CA ASP A 193 11.40 2.24 -11.28
C ASP A 193 10.54 1.39 -10.34
N TYR A 194 10.29 0.15 -10.78
CA TYR A 194 9.61 -0.89 -10.02
C TYR A 194 10.50 -2.14 -9.98
N THR A 195 10.31 -2.96 -8.96
CA THR A 195 10.90 -4.30 -8.89
C THR A 195 9.81 -5.33 -8.66
N VAL A 196 10.13 -6.59 -8.93
CA VAL A 196 9.28 -7.76 -8.70
C VAL A 196 10.05 -8.76 -7.86
N VAL A 197 9.41 -9.31 -6.82
CA VAL A 197 10.03 -10.35 -6.00
C VAL A 197 10.02 -11.66 -6.79
N THR A 198 11.18 -12.02 -7.31
CA THR A 198 11.42 -13.27 -8.08
C THR A 198 12.45 -14.18 -7.41
N GLU A 199 13.09 -13.69 -6.35
CA GLU A 199 14.05 -14.42 -5.53
C GLU A 199 13.85 -14.09 -4.05
N LYS A 200 14.18 -15.05 -3.18
CA LYS A 200 14.27 -14.87 -1.73
C LYS A 200 15.37 -15.77 -1.19
N PHE A 201 15.95 -15.39 -0.07
CA PHE A 201 16.89 -16.21 0.69
C PHE A 201 16.53 -16.12 2.17
N GLU A 202 16.87 -17.16 2.92
CA GLU A 202 16.59 -17.23 4.34
C GLU A 202 17.75 -16.64 5.14
N MET A 203 17.45 -15.80 6.13
CA MET A 203 18.41 -15.34 7.13
C MET A 203 17.81 -15.54 8.51
N ARG A 204 18.43 -16.41 9.32
CA ARG A 204 18.09 -16.57 10.73
C ARG A 204 18.98 -15.68 11.59
N VAL A 205 18.40 -15.03 12.59
CA VAL A 205 19.15 -14.25 13.57
C VAL A 205 20.03 -15.21 14.38
N PRO A 206 21.37 -15.04 14.38
CA PRO A 206 22.24 -15.92 15.17
C PRO A 206 21.95 -15.80 16.66
N GLY A 207 21.75 -16.93 17.33
CA GLY A 207 21.55 -16.98 18.78
C GLY A 207 20.19 -16.48 19.27
N SER A 208 19.18 -16.33 18.41
CA SER A 208 17.81 -16.04 18.85
C SER A 208 17.23 -17.22 19.63
N ASP A 209 16.59 -16.92 20.75
CA ASP A 209 15.80 -17.89 21.50
C ASP A 209 14.48 -18.20 20.78
N ALA A 210 13.75 -19.21 21.27
CA ALA A 210 12.52 -19.68 20.66
C ALA A 210 11.44 -18.59 20.58
N ASP A 211 11.37 -17.72 21.60
CA ASP A 211 10.38 -16.64 21.66
C ASP A 211 10.68 -15.56 20.62
N ALA A 212 11.94 -15.19 20.44
CA ALA A 212 12.37 -14.26 19.39
C ALA A 212 12.14 -14.84 17.98
N GLN A 213 12.22 -16.16 17.80
CA GLN A 213 11.89 -16.80 16.52
C GLN A 213 10.39 -16.80 16.25
N ALA A 214 9.56 -17.10 17.26
CA ALA A 214 8.09 -17.11 17.11
C ALA A 214 7.53 -15.75 16.67
N GLY A 215 8.07 -14.63 17.20
CA GLY A 215 7.67 -13.30 16.78
C GLY A 215 8.01 -12.97 15.33
N LEU A 216 9.14 -13.48 14.82
CA LEU A 216 9.56 -13.28 13.43
C LEU A 216 8.78 -14.14 12.43
N GLU A 217 8.32 -15.31 12.85
CA GLU A 217 7.50 -16.23 12.06
C GLU A 217 6.00 -15.85 12.09
N GLY A 218 5.61 -14.90 12.95
CA GLY A 218 4.21 -14.54 13.15
C GLY A 218 3.40 -15.61 13.87
N SER A 219 4.07 -16.47 14.65
CA SER A 219 3.47 -17.58 15.40
C SER A 219 3.40 -17.32 16.91
N ALA A 220 3.80 -16.14 17.36
CA ALA A 220 3.78 -15.70 18.77
C ALA A 220 2.41 -15.16 19.18
#